data_AF-A0A4R1UVC4-F1
#
_entry.id   AF-A0A4R1UVC4-F1
#
_cell.length_a   1.000
_cell.length_b   1.000
_cell.length_c   1.000
_cell.angle_alpha   90.00
_cell.angle_beta   90.00
_cell.angle_gamma   90.00
#
_symmetry.space_group_name_H-M   'P 1'
#
loop_
_entity.id
_entity.type
_entity.pdbx_description
1 polymer ?
#
loop_
_entity_poly.entity_id
_entity_poly.type
_entity_poly.pdbx_seq_one_letter_code
_entity_poly.pdbx_strand_id
1 'polypeptide(L)' 'MSVPAPFEVVPVDGGFSWRLIGSCGRALVYPQETYPSDFAAADAAKVARADLHARALLIDGGAHL' A
#
# COMPACT_ATOMS: atom_id res chain seq x y z
N MET A 1 20.37 -1.35 -6.70
CA MET A 1 19.13 -1.52 -7.50
C MET A 1 18.07 -0.64 -6.86
N SER A 2 17.41 0.24 -7.62
CA SER A 2 16.26 0.99 -7.10
C SER A 2 15.15 -0.02 -6.82
N VAL A 3 14.65 -0.08 -5.59
CA VAL A 3 13.46 -0.90 -5.30
C VAL A 3 12.32 -0.28 -6.11
N PRO A 4 11.64 -1.03 -6.99
CA PRO A 4 10.48 -0.48 -7.69
C PRO A 4 9.49 0.07 -6.66
N ALA A 5 8.90 1.23 -6.95
CA ALA A 5 7.94 1.85 -6.05
C ALA A 5 6.90 0.79 -5.65
N PRO A 6 6.79 0.41 -4.37
CA PRO A 6 6.10 -0.81 -3.97
C PRO A 6 4.57 -0.67 -4.04
N PHE A 7 4.04 0.41 -4.61
CA PHE A 7 2.62 0.66 -4.74
C PHE A 7 2.25 0.79 -6.20
N GLU A 8 1.24 0.04 -6.61
CA GLU A 8 0.68 0.09 -7.96
C GLU A 8 -0.80 0.41 -7.88
N VAL A 9 -1.25 1.34 -8.73
CA VAL A 9 -2.67 1.55 -9.00
C VAL A 9 -3.09 0.60 -10.11
N VAL A 10 -4.20 -0.11 -9.91
CA VAL A 10 -4.70 -1.11 -10.85
C VAL A 10 -6.17 -0.80 -11.20
N PRO A 11 -6.57 -0.92 -12.47
CA PRO A 11 -7.98 -0.86 -12.83
C PRO A 11 -8.71 -2.10 -12.29
N VAL A 12 -9.92 -1.89 -11.81
CA VAL A 12 -10.84 -2.94 -11.33
C VAL A 12 -12.24 -2.67 -11.89
N ASP A 13 -13.17 -3.59 -11.67
CA ASP A 13 -14.56 -3.32 -12.04
C ASP A 13 -15.10 -2.12 -11.26
N GLY A 14 -15.67 -1.16 -11.99
CA GLY A 14 -16.20 0.08 -11.41
C GLY A 14 -15.17 1.14 -10.99
N GLY A 15 -13.88 0.99 -11.29
CA GLY A 15 -12.90 2.05 -11.05
C GLY A 15 -11.45 1.59 -10.91
N PHE A 16 -10.79 2.08 -9.87
CA PHE A 16 -9.37 1.84 -9.59
C PHE A 16 -9.19 1.34 -8.17
N SER A 17 -8.25 0.44 -7.96
CA SER A 17 -7.76 0.08 -6.64
C SER A 17 -6.24 0.25 -6.60
N TRP A 18 -5.62 -0.09 -5.48
CA TRP A 18 -4.17 -0.08 -5.35
C TRP A 18 -3.69 -1.41 -4.77
N ARG A 19 -2.40 -1.72 -4.88
CA ARG A 19 -1.80 -2.89 -4.24
C ARG A 19 -0.38 -2.57 -3.77
N LEU A 20 0.02 -3.19 -2.67
CA LEU A 20 1.40 -3.18 -2.20
C LEU A 20 2.13 -4.40 -2.76
N ILE A 21 3.20 -4.19 -3.53
CA ILE A 21 4.07 -5.22 -4.09
C ILE A 21 5.27 -5.42 -3.17
N GLY A 22 5.43 -6.64 -2.67
CA GLY A 22 6.60 -7.05 -1.92
C GLY A 22 7.83 -7.23 -2.81
N SER A 23 9.01 -7.33 -2.20
CA SER A 23 10.28 -7.55 -2.91
C SER A 23 10.32 -8.84 -3.74
N CYS A 24 9.47 -9.81 -3.43
CA CYS A 24 9.28 -11.04 -4.22
C CYS A 24 8.38 -10.87 -5.46
N GLY A 25 7.93 -9.64 -5.75
CA GLY A 25 7.05 -9.32 -6.88
C GLY A 25 5.59 -9.73 -6.67
N ARG A 26 5.21 -10.17 -5.47
CA ARG A 26 3.83 -10.55 -5.13
C ARG A 26 3.13 -9.42 -4.38
N ALA A 27 1.83 -9.29 -4.61
CA ALA A 27 1.02 -8.37 -3.83
C ALA A 27 0.85 -8.90 -2.40
N LEU A 28 1.16 -8.04 -1.43
CA LEU A 28 1.05 -8.26 0.01
C LEU A 28 -0.26 -7.69 0.56
N VAL A 29 -0.83 -6.69 -0.11
CA VAL A 29 -2.08 -6.03 0.28
C VAL A 29 -3.01 -6.01 -0.92
N TYR A 30 -4.26 -6.41 -0.66
CA TYR A 30 -5.38 -6.41 -1.60
C TYR A 30 -6.53 -5.62 -0.96
N PRO A 31 -6.56 -4.29 -1.14
CA PRO A 31 -7.65 -3.44 -0.69
C PRO A 31 -8.97 -3.93 -1.31
N GLN A 32 -10.05 -3.82 -0.55
CA GLN A 32 -11.39 -4.15 -1.05
C GLN A 32 -12.09 -2.90 -1.61
N GLU A 33 -11.47 -1.74 -1.43
CA GLU A 33 -11.96 -0.44 -1.85
C GLU A 33 -11.73 -0.22 -3.36
N THR A 34 -12.78 0.29 -4.00
CA THR A 34 -12.74 0.80 -5.38
C THR A 34 -12.90 2.32 -5.35
N TYR A 35 -12.00 3.02 -6.03
CA TYR A 35 -11.94 4.46 -6.12
C TYR A 35 -12.33 4.92 -7.54
N PRO A 36 -12.96 6.10 -7.68
CA PRO A 36 -13.48 6.56 -8.97
C PRO A 36 -12.38 7.03 -9.94
N SER A 37 -11.15 7.27 -9.45
CA SER A 37 -10.01 7.67 -10.26
C SER A 37 -8.72 7.04 -9.77
N ASP A 38 -7.74 6.97 -10.66
CA ASP A 38 -6.37 6.57 -10.36
C ASP A 38 -5.73 7.47 -9.30
N PHE A 39 -5.99 8.78 -9.35
CA PHE A 39 -5.52 9.75 -8.38
C PHE A 39 -6.08 9.48 -6.97
N ALA A 40 -7.38 9.18 -6.88
CA ALA A 40 -8.02 8.83 -5.61
C ALA A 40 -7.45 7.53 -5.03
N ALA A 41 -7.22 6.51 -5.88
CA ALA A 41 -6.57 5.27 -5.46
C ALA A 41 -5.11 5.51 -5.00
N ALA A 42 -4.36 6.36 -5.71
CA ALA A 42 -3.00 6.72 -5.35
C ALA A 42 -2.93 7.48 -4.01
N ASP A 43 -3.86 8.38 -3.75
CA ASP A 43 -3.94 9.08 -2.46
C ASP A 43 -4.27 8.12 -1.31
N ALA A 44 -5.20 7.18 -1.53
CA ALA A 44 -5.48 6.14 -0.55
C ALA A 44 -4.25 5.26 -0.27
N ALA A 45 -3.49 4.90 -1.31
CA ALA A 45 -2.24 4.16 -1.16
C ALA A 45 -1.20 4.92 -0.31
N LYS A 46 -1.10 6.25 -0.46
CA LYS A 46 -0.20 7.08 0.37
C LYS A 46 -0.61 7.04 1.85
N VAL A 47 -1.91 7.11 2.13
CA VAL A 47 -2.45 7.01 3.51
C VAL A 47 -2.15 5.63 4.09
N ALA A 48 -2.41 4.56 3.35
CA ALA A 48 -2.12 3.19 3.78
C ALA A 48 -0.63 2.96 4.04
N ARG A 49 0.26 3.55 3.22
CA ARG A 49 1.70 3.52 3.47
C ARG A 49 2.08 4.17 4.81
N ALA A 50 1.50 5.32 5.12
CA ALA A 50 1.78 6.03 6.36
C ALA A 50 1.29 5.24 7.59
N ASP A 51 0.09 4.64 7.52
CA ASP A 51 -0.44 3.77 8.57
C ASP A 51 0.42 2.52 8.77
N LEU A 52 0.80 1.84 7.68
CA LEU A 52 1.69 0.67 7.76
C LEU A 52 3.03 1.02 8.42
N HIS A 53 3.62 2.16 8.09
CA HIS A 53 4.86 2.63 8.72
C HIS A 53 4.67 2.87 10.23
N ALA A 54 3.59 3.55 10.62
CA ALA A 54 3.29 3.78 12.03
C ALA A 54 3.11 2.46 12.80
N ARG A 55 2.44 1.47 12.21
CA ARG A 55 2.27 0.13 12.81
C ARG A 55 3.57 -0.67 12.88
N ALA A 56 4.44 -0.56 11.89
CA ALA A 56 5.74 -1.22 11.92
C ALA A 56 6.59 -0.74 13.12
N LEU A 57 6.56 0.57 13.41
CA LEU A 57 7.25 1.13 14.57
C LEU A 57 6.71 0.59 15.91
N LEU A 58 5.43 0.20 16.00
CA LEU A 58 4.89 -0.45 17.20
C LEU A 58 5.47 -1.85 17.43
N ILE A 59 5.81 -2.56 16.35
CA ILE A 59 6.43 -3.89 16.42
C ILE A 59 7.89 -3.74 16.87
N ASP A 60 8.60 -2.76 16.29
CA ASP A 60 10.01 -2.50 16.60
C ASP A 60 10.19 -1.88 18.01
N GLY A 61 9.17 -1.17 18.50
CA GLY A 61 9.14 -0.48 19.80
C GLY A 61 8.89 -1.36 21.02
N GLY A 62 8.73 -2.68 20.86
CA GLY A 62 8.70 -3.63 21.97
C GLY A 62 10.07 -4.06 22.50
N ALA A 63 11.17 -3.58 21.93
CA ALA A 63 12.53 -4.01 22.29
C ALA A 63 13.23 -3.12 23.35
N HIS A 64 12.61 -2.03 23.79
CA HIS A 64 13.23 -1.09 24.74
C HIS A 64 12.22 -0.49 25.75
N LEU A 65 11.64 -1.33 26.61
CA LEU A 65 11.15 -0.94 27.93
C LEU A 65 11.63 -1.95 28.98
#